data_AF-A0A952N9K9-F1
#
_entry.id   AF-A0A952N9K9-F1
#
_cell.length_a   1.000
_cell.length_b   1.000
_cell.length_c   1.000
_cell.angle_alpha   90.00
_cell.angle_beta   90.00
_cell.angle_gamma   90.00
#
_symmetry.space_group_name_H-M   'P 1'
#
loop_
_entity.id
_entity.type
_entity.pdbx_description
1 polymer ?
#
loop_
_entity_poly.entity_id
_entity_poly.type
_entity_poly.pdbx_seq_one_letter_code
_entity_poly.pdbx_strand_id
1 'polypeptide(L)'
;MKYLFYMIPSIPFIIRFIFVCFLKEYLSQILPETENDRSEIRSYVLTLSGFSFTALVALSILEPNIQQNIQFSIYYAFLSFLFYLFALNLQGYKNKRWHDVLSDTLLESASLCLILTVIGLLFVSNLNSYFVYGISAFAIIIWLIDFIIRLNIQINHLSEKDTKNE
;
A
#
# COMPACT_ATOMS: atom_id res chain seq x y z
N MET A 1 -20.63 -9.72 -7.73
CA MET A 1 -19.35 -9.13 -8.18
C MET A 1 -18.85 -7.94 -7.35
N LYS A 2 -19.70 -7.13 -6.70
CA LYS A 2 -19.24 -5.98 -5.89
C LYS A 2 -18.19 -6.32 -4.80
N TYR A 3 -18.30 -7.47 -4.16
CA TYR A 3 -17.38 -7.93 -3.11
C TYR A 3 -15.92 -8.12 -3.56
N LEU A 4 -15.69 -8.40 -4.85
CA LEU A 4 -14.33 -8.61 -5.36
C LEU A 4 -13.49 -7.33 -5.30
N PHE A 5 -14.12 -6.16 -5.53
CA PHE A 5 -13.42 -4.88 -5.48
C PHE A 5 -12.90 -4.57 -4.07
N TYR A 6 -13.69 -4.86 -3.04
CA TYR A 6 -13.26 -4.67 -1.64
C TYR A 6 -12.03 -5.49 -1.26
N MET A 7 -11.74 -6.59 -1.98
CA MET A 7 -10.59 -7.45 -1.74
C MET A 7 -9.32 -7.03 -2.51
N ILE A 8 -9.39 -6.12 -3.48
CA ILE A 8 -8.20 -5.70 -4.25
C ILE A 8 -7.03 -5.24 -3.36
N PRO A 9 -7.26 -4.48 -2.26
CA PRO A 9 -6.18 -4.08 -1.36
C PRO A 9 -5.47 -5.24 -0.66
N SER A 10 -6.04 -6.46 -0.66
CA SER A 10 -5.40 -7.64 -0.09
C SER A 10 -4.35 -8.28 -1.01
N ILE A 11 -4.26 -7.86 -2.27
CA ILE A 11 -3.32 -8.45 -3.24
C ILE A 11 -1.86 -8.38 -2.74
N PRO A 12 -1.32 -7.23 -2.30
CA PRO A 12 0.05 -7.17 -1.79
C PRO A 12 0.25 -8.05 -0.55
N PHE A 13 -0.78 -8.13 0.32
CA PHE A 13 -0.76 -9.01 1.48
C PHE A 13 -0.67 -10.47 1.11
N ILE A 14 -1.48 -10.95 0.18
CA ILE A 14 -1.47 -12.36 -0.24
C ILE A 14 -0.12 -12.71 -0.84
N ILE A 15 0.41 -11.87 -1.72
CA ILE A 15 1.71 -12.09 -2.37
C ILE A 15 2.83 -12.13 -1.33
N ARG A 16 2.94 -11.12 -0.45
CA ARG A 16 3.99 -11.07 0.59
C ARG A 16 3.81 -12.11 1.68
N PHE A 17 2.58 -12.50 2.01
CA PHE A 17 2.32 -13.57 2.99
C PHE A 17 2.90 -14.90 2.52
N ILE A 18 2.82 -15.21 1.22
CA ILE A 18 3.47 -16.38 0.64
C ILE A 18 4.98 -16.33 0.90
N PHE A 19 5.63 -15.18 0.67
CA PHE A 19 7.06 -15.01 0.97
C PHE A 19 7.40 -15.15 2.45
N VAL A 20 6.59 -14.57 3.34
CA VAL A 20 6.79 -14.69 4.80
C VAL A 20 6.74 -16.15 5.24
N CYS A 21 5.83 -16.94 4.66
CA CYS A 21 5.72 -18.36 4.97
C CYS A 21 6.99 -19.14 4.57
N PHE A 22 7.63 -18.79 3.46
CA PHE A 22 8.88 -19.43 3.03
C PHE A 22 10.10 -19.06 3.89
N LEU A 23 10.10 -17.88 4.52
CA LEU A 23 11.28 -17.32 5.21
C LEU A 23 11.06 -17.09 6.72
N LYS A 24 10.15 -17.87 7.32
CA LYS A 24 9.68 -17.67 8.69
C LYS A 24 10.81 -17.60 9.73
N GLU A 25 11.81 -18.46 9.61
CA GLU A 25 12.92 -18.54 10.58
C GLU A 25 13.82 -17.30 10.51
N TYR A 26 14.21 -16.88 9.31
CA TYR A 26 14.99 -15.67 9.08
C TYR A 26 14.27 -14.39 9.53
N LEU A 27 12.96 -14.30 9.26
CA LEU A 27 12.16 -13.11 9.59
C LEU A 27 11.88 -12.94 11.09
N SER A 28 12.08 -13.99 11.89
CA SER A 28 11.96 -13.91 13.36
C SER A 28 13.22 -13.35 14.04
N GLN A 29 14.32 -13.16 13.30
CA GLN A 29 15.55 -12.61 13.83
C GLN A 29 15.38 -11.13 14.21
N ILE A 30 16.10 -10.72 15.26
CA ILE A 30 16.16 -9.34 15.74
C ILE A 30 17.01 -8.53 14.75
N LEU A 31 16.58 -7.32 14.43
CA LEU A 31 17.32 -6.43 13.56
C LEU A 31 18.57 -5.88 14.27
N PRO A 32 19.74 -5.81 13.60
CA PRO A 32 20.88 -5.06 14.11
C PRO A 32 20.57 -3.57 14.18
N GLU A 33 21.18 -2.85 15.12
CA GLU A 33 20.91 -1.42 15.37
C GLU A 33 21.15 -0.54 14.13
N THR A 34 22.08 -0.93 13.26
CA THR A 34 22.38 -0.22 12.00
C THR A 34 21.26 -0.31 10.97
N GLU A 35 20.40 -1.34 11.02
CA GLU A 35 19.22 -1.50 10.14
C GLU A 35 17.96 -0.87 10.76
N ASN A 36 18.08 -0.27 11.95
CA ASN A 36 17.00 0.35 12.70
C ASN A 36 16.88 1.87 12.42
N ASP A 37 17.21 2.30 11.20
CA ASP A 37 17.00 3.69 10.79
C ASP A 37 15.49 3.93 10.57
N ARG A 38 14.92 4.80 11.40
CA ARG A 38 13.48 5.03 11.52
C ARG A 38 13.03 6.34 10.88
N SER A 39 13.93 7.26 10.55
CA SER A 39 13.53 8.67 10.31
C SER A 39 13.04 8.97 8.90
N GLU A 40 13.67 8.43 7.87
CA GLU A 40 13.36 8.80 6.49
C GLU A 40 11.98 8.29 6.06
N ILE A 41 11.70 7.01 6.32
CA ILE A 41 10.44 6.37 5.93
C ILE A 41 9.26 7.03 6.65
N ARG A 42 9.42 7.42 7.92
CA ARG A 42 8.34 8.05 8.71
C ARG A 42 7.90 9.38 8.11
N SER A 43 8.81 10.21 7.59
CA SER A 43 8.47 11.52 7.02
C SER A 43 7.63 11.37 5.74
N TYR A 44 8.00 10.41 4.89
CA TYR A 44 7.24 10.07 3.69
C TYR A 44 5.84 9.55 4.01
N VAL A 45 5.75 8.60 4.94
CA VAL A 45 4.47 8.00 5.37
C VAL A 45 3.56 9.03 6.03
N LEU A 46 4.11 9.93 6.86
CA LEU A 46 3.34 10.98 7.49
C LEU A 46 2.70 11.91 6.44
N THR A 47 3.47 12.31 5.43
CA THR A 47 2.99 13.17 4.34
C THR A 47 1.83 12.51 3.57
N LEU A 48 1.99 11.24 3.18
CA LEU A 48 0.96 10.51 2.45
C LEU A 48 -0.28 10.19 3.29
N SER A 49 -0.09 9.91 4.58
CA SER A 49 -1.21 9.73 5.51
C SER A 49 -2.04 11.00 5.64
N GLY A 50 -1.39 12.17 5.72
CA GLY A 50 -2.06 13.47 5.76
C GLY A 50 -2.84 13.76 4.47
N PHE A 51 -2.26 13.43 3.31
CA PHE A 51 -2.97 13.54 2.03
C PHE A 51 -4.21 12.63 1.98
N SER A 52 -4.06 11.37 2.37
CA SER A 52 -5.16 10.40 2.39
C SER A 52 -6.29 10.81 3.33
N PHE A 53 -5.94 11.33 4.52
CA PHE A 53 -6.90 11.87 5.48
C PHE A 53 -7.64 13.10 4.92
N THR A 54 -6.91 14.04 4.31
CA THR A 54 -7.50 15.24 3.70
C THR A 54 -8.47 14.87 2.58
N ALA A 55 -8.08 13.93 1.71
CA ALA A 55 -8.94 13.41 0.65
C ALA A 55 -10.21 12.74 1.22
N LEU A 56 -10.06 11.92 2.27
CA LEU A 56 -11.20 11.30 2.94
C LEU A 56 -12.18 12.33 3.49
N VAL A 57 -11.68 13.35 4.19
CA VAL A 57 -12.52 14.43 4.75
C VAL A 57 -13.23 15.17 3.63
N ALA A 58 -12.52 15.57 2.57
CA ALA A 58 -13.08 16.27 1.43
C ALA A 58 -14.19 15.47 0.72
N LEU A 59 -14.01 14.16 0.56
CA LEU A 59 -15.02 13.30 -0.06
C LEU A 59 -16.23 13.04 0.86
N SER A 60 -16.01 13.01 2.18
CA SER A 60 -17.06 12.69 3.17
C SER A 60 -18.03 13.85 3.42
N ILE A 61 -17.68 15.07 3.03
CA ILE A 61 -18.53 16.27 3.19
C ILE A 61 -19.37 16.58 1.93
N LEU A 62 -19.23 15.79 0.86
CA LEU A 62 -20.02 15.97 -0.37
C LEU A 62 -21.50 15.65 -0.14
N GLU A 63 -22.38 16.14 -1.02
CA GLU A 63 -23.82 15.86 -0.93
C GLU A 63 -24.12 14.34 -0.96
N PRO A 64 -25.11 13.85 -0.19
CA PRO A 64 -25.41 12.41 -0.06
C PRO A 64 -25.64 11.70 -1.40
N ASN A 65 -26.23 12.39 -2.39
CA ASN A 65 -26.45 11.85 -3.73
C ASN A 65 -25.12 11.57 -4.46
N ILE A 66 -24.11 12.41 -4.27
CA ILE A 66 -22.78 12.22 -4.85
C ILE A 66 -22.06 11.10 -4.11
N GLN A 67 -22.18 11.05 -2.77
CA GLN A 67 -21.53 10.04 -1.92
C GLN A 67 -21.84 8.60 -2.34
N GLN A 68 -23.08 8.31 -2.75
CA GLN A 68 -23.46 6.98 -3.22
C GLN A 68 -22.67 6.54 -4.47
N ASN A 69 -22.34 7.48 -5.35
CA ASN A 69 -21.58 7.21 -6.57
C ASN A 69 -20.08 7.06 -6.30
N ILE A 70 -19.56 7.73 -5.27
CA ILE A 70 -18.12 7.71 -4.89
C ILE A 70 -17.83 6.80 -3.69
N GLN A 71 -18.77 5.96 -3.27
CA GLN A 71 -18.64 5.13 -2.06
C GLN A 71 -17.36 4.27 -2.09
N PHE A 72 -17.00 3.72 -3.26
CA PHE A 72 -15.76 2.97 -3.43
C PHE A 72 -14.51 3.83 -3.23
N SER A 73 -14.50 5.05 -3.76
CA SER A 73 -13.39 6.00 -3.56
C SER A 73 -13.24 6.37 -2.10
N ILE A 74 -14.34 6.63 -1.38
CA ILE A 74 -14.31 6.90 0.07
C ILE A 74 -13.73 5.71 0.83
N TYR A 75 -14.18 4.49 0.52
CA TYR A 75 -13.67 3.26 1.13
C TYR A 75 -12.16 3.09 0.94
N TYR A 76 -11.67 3.26 -0.29
CA TYR A 76 -10.24 3.11 -0.56
C TYR A 76 -9.42 4.24 0.05
N ALA A 77 -9.91 5.49 0.08
CA ALA A 77 -9.23 6.59 0.75
C ALA A 77 -9.06 6.31 2.25
N PHE A 78 -10.12 5.79 2.88
CA PHE A 78 -10.11 5.40 4.28
C PHE A 78 -9.13 4.26 4.55
N LEU A 79 -9.16 3.19 3.74
CA LEU A 79 -8.20 2.10 3.88
C LEU A 79 -6.75 2.55 3.67
N SER A 80 -6.50 3.39 2.66
CA SER A 80 -5.17 3.96 2.42
C SER A 80 -4.66 4.70 3.66
N PHE A 81 -5.50 5.55 4.25
CA PHE A 81 -5.18 6.24 5.50
C PHE A 81 -4.87 5.27 6.65
N LEU A 82 -5.72 4.26 6.87
CA LEU A 82 -5.50 3.27 7.94
C LEU A 82 -4.20 2.48 7.74
N PHE A 83 -3.90 2.07 6.51
CA PHE A 83 -2.67 1.34 6.20
C PHE A 83 -1.43 2.21 6.38
N TYR A 84 -1.43 3.47 5.94
CA TYR A 84 -0.32 4.39 6.21
C TYR A 84 -0.13 4.63 7.71
N LEU A 85 -1.22 4.86 8.46
CA LEU A 85 -1.15 5.06 9.91
C LEU A 85 -0.61 3.81 10.62
N PHE A 86 -1.05 2.63 10.19
CA PHE A 86 -0.58 1.38 10.78
C PHE A 86 0.89 1.10 10.44
N ALA A 87 1.33 1.35 9.20
CA ALA A 87 2.73 1.27 8.81
C ALA A 87 3.61 2.23 9.63
N LEU A 88 3.16 3.47 9.83
CA LEU A 88 3.86 4.47 10.64
C LEU A 88 4.05 4.00 12.10
N ASN A 89 2.99 3.44 12.68
CA ASN A 89 3.04 2.90 14.03
C ASN A 89 3.96 1.68 14.10
N LEU A 90 3.87 0.78 13.14
CA LEU A 90 4.70 -0.43 13.09
C LEU A 90 6.20 -0.10 12.98
N GLN A 91 6.56 0.92 12.19
CA GLN A 91 7.93 1.43 12.11
C GLN A 91 8.41 2.02 13.45
N GLY A 92 7.51 2.63 14.23
CA GLY A 92 7.81 3.10 15.59
C GLY A 92 8.19 1.97 16.56
N TYR A 93 7.61 0.78 16.37
CA TYR A 93 7.84 -0.42 17.19
C TYR A 93 8.77 -1.45 16.51
N LYS A 94 9.50 -1.06 15.47
CA LYS A 94 10.39 -1.94 14.71
C LYS A 94 11.42 -2.61 15.63
N ASN A 95 11.41 -3.94 15.67
CA ASN A 95 12.31 -4.77 16.46
C ASN A 95 12.69 -6.08 15.73
N LYS A 96 11.73 -6.68 15.02
CA LYS A 96 11.92 -7.91 14.24
C LYS A 96 11.79 -7.65 12.76
N ARG A 97 12.47 -8.44 11.93
CA ARG A 97 12.47 -8.28 10.46
C ARG A 97 11.08 -8.42 9.83
N TRP A 98 10.20 -9.24 10.40
CA TRP A 98 8.82 -9.32 9.90
C TRP A 98 8.05 -7.99 10.02
N HIS A 99 8.45 -7.08 10.93
CA HIS A 99 7.86 -5.73 11.02
C HIS A 99 8.15 -4.93 9.75
N ASP A 100 9.33 -5.09 9.15
CA ASP A 100 9.69 -4.42 7.89
C ASP A 100 8.85 -4.95 6.75
N VAL A 101 8.78 -6.27 6.62
CA VAL A 101 7.99 -6.90 5.56
C VAL A 101 6.52 -6.50 5.66
N LEU A 102 5.95 -6.49 6.86
CA LEU A 102 4.57 -6.07 7.08
C LEU A 102 4.40 -4.56 6.83
N SER A 103 5.33 -3.72 7.26
CA SER A 103 5.32 -2.28 7.01
C SER A 103 5.29 -2.01 5.50
N ASP A 104 6.21 -2.61 4.75
CA ASP A 104 6.27 -2.47 3.30
C ASP A 104 4.98 -2.95 2.61
N THR A 105 4.43 -4.08 3.09
CA THR A 105 3.14 -4.61 2.59
C THR A 105 2.01 -3.60 2.77
N LEU A 106 1.96 -2.96 3.95
CA LEU A 106 0.97 -1.93 4.27
C LEU A 106 1.16 -0.71 3.37
N LEU A 107 2.39 -0.27 3.13
CA LEU A 107 2.68 0.87 2.25
C LEU A 107 2.27 0.61 0.80
N GLU A 108 2.54 -0.57 0.27
CA GLU A 108 2.12 -0.98 -1.08
C GLU A 108 0.60 -1.10 -1.20
N SER A 109 -0.06 -1.63 -0.17
CA SER A 109 -1.52 -1.72 -0.12
C SER A 109 -2.16 -0.33 0.02
N ALA A 110 -1.54 0.56 0.79
CA ALA A 110 -1.98 1.93 0.94
C ALA A 110 -1.87 2.71 -0.36
N SER A 111 -0.76 2.57 -1.10
CA SER A 111 -0.57 3.23 -2.38
C SER A 111 -1.54 2.71 -3.45
N LEU A 112 -1.79 1.39 -3.47
CA LEU A 112 -2.81 0.79 -4.33
C LEU A 112 -4.20 1.36 -4.05
N CYS A 113 -4.59 1.44 -2.78
CA CYS A 113 -5.87 2.03 -2.38
C CYS A 113 -5.98 3.49 -2.83
N LEU A 114 -4.90 4.27 -2.71
CA LEU A 114 -4.89 5.66 -3.15
C LEU A 114 -5.09 5.78 -4.66
N ILE A 115 -4.42 4.93 -5.45
CA ILE A 115 -4.61 4.86 -6.90
C ILE A 115 -6.05 4.48 -7.25
N LEU A 116 -6.61 3.46 -6.59
CA LEU A 116 -8.00 3.03 -6.81
C LEU A 116 -9.02 4.11 -6.41
N THR A 117 -8.71 4.91 -5.39
CA THR A 117 -9.51 6.07 -5.01
C THR A 117 -9.60 7.06 -6.16
N VAL A 118 -8.45 7.44 -6.72
CA VAL A 118 -8.35 8.38 -7.84
C VAL A 118 -9.05 7.83 -9.08
N ILE A 119 -8.82 6.56 -9.41
CA ILE A 119 -9.50 5.88 -10.53
C ILE A 119 -11.01 5.92 -10.33
N GLY A 120 -11.51 5.57 -9.14
CA GLY A 120 -12.94 5.63 -8.82
C GLY A 120 -13.53 7.03 -9.02
N LEU A 121 -12.80 8.09 -8.66
CA LEU A 121 -13.24 9.47 -8.89
C LEU A 121 -13.26 9.83 -10.38
N LEU A 122 -12.26 9.39 -11.15
CA LEU A 122 -12.22 9.61 -12.59
C LEU A 122 -13.42 8.98 -13.30
N PHE A 123 -13.84 7.77 -12.89
CA PHE A 123 -15.02 7.12 -13.45
C PHE A 123 -16.33 7.85 -13.15
N VAL A 124 -16.38 8.66 -12.09
CA VAL A 124 -17.57 9.46 -11.73
C VAL A 124 -17.53 10.86 -12.38
N SER A 125 -16.37 11.32 -12.83
CA SER A 125 -16.13 12.72 -13.24
C SER A 125 -16.73 13.17 -14.60
N ASN A 126 -17.60 12.37 -15.24
CA ASN A 126 -18.19 12.65 -16.57
C ASN A 126 -17.16 12.99 -17.67
N LEU A 127 -15.90 12.55 -17.53
CA LEU A 127 -14.86 12.73 -18.53
C LEU A 127 -15.01 11.74 -19.70
N ASN A 128 -14.26 11.97 -20.79
CA ASN A 128 -14.22 11.05 -21.92
C ASN A 128 -13.77 9.65 -21.46
N SER A 129 -14.57 8.62 -21.78
CA SER A 129 -14.31 7.23 -21.38
C SER A 129 -12.93 6.74 -21.81
N TYR A 130 -12.48 7.05 -23.03
CA TYR A 130 -11.16 6.64 -23.52
C TYR A 130 -10.01 7.25 -22.70
N PHE A 131 -10.18 8.50 -22.28
CA PHE A 131 -9.23 9.19 -21.42
C PHE A 131 -9.16 8.55 -20.03
N VAL A 132 -10.33 8.28 -19.43
CA VAL A 132 -10.41 7.62 -18.11
C VAL A 132 -9.77 6.23 -18.15
N TYR A 133 -10.08 5.41 -19.15
CA TYR A 133 -9.47 4.07 -19.30
C TYR A 133 -7.96 4.17 -19.51
N GLY A 134 -7.50 5.08 -20.37
CA GLY A 134 -6.07 5.29 -20.65
C GLY A 134 -5.27 5.65 -19.39
N ILE A 135 -5.75 6.64 -18.63
CA ILE A 135 -5.07 7.08 -17.40
C ILE A 135 -5.15 6.00 -16.32
N SER A 136 -6.30 5.34 -16.17
CA SER A 136 -6.46 4.29 -15.16
C SER A 136 -5.54 3.11 -15.42
N ALA A 137 -5.44 2.67 -16.68
CA ALA A 137 -4.51 1.62 -17.09
C ALA A 137 -3.06 2.04 -16.84
N PHE A 138 -2.70 3.26 -17.23
CA PHE A 138 -1.35 3.78 -17.02
C PHE A 138 -0.95 3.84 -15.53
N ALA A 139 -1.84 4.32 -14.66
CA ALA A 139 -1.61 4.37 -13.22
C ALA A 139 -1.42 2.97 -12.61
N ILE A 140 -2.25 1.99 -13.02
CA ILE A 140 -2.12 0.60 -12.57
C ILE A 140 -0.81 -0.02 -13.05
N ILE A 141 -0.42 0.23 -14.31
CA ILE A 141 0.84 -0.28 -14.87
C ILE A 141 2.04 0.27 -14.10
N ILE A 142 2.07 1.59 -13.83
CA ILE A 142 3.15 2.20 -13.05
C ILE A 142 3.25 1.56 -11.67
N TRP A 143 2.12 1.43 -10.98
CA TRP A 143 2.09 0.80 -9.66
C TRP A 143 2.55 -0.66 -9.71
N LEU A 144 2.11 -1.41 -10.70
CA LEU A 144 2.48 -2.82 -10.86
C LEU A 144 3.99 -2.97 -11.12
N ILE A 145 4.57 -2.10 -11.94
CA ILE A 145 6.02 -2.08 -12.20
C ILE A 145 6.79 -1.76 -10.90
N ASP A 146 6.40 -0.72 -10.17
CA ASP A 146 7.03 -0.37 -8.88
C ASP A 146 6.93 -1.52 -7.87
N PHE A 147 5.74 -2.13 -7.76
CA PHE A 147 5.50 -3.29 -6.90
C PHE A 147 6.40 -4.48 -7.27
N ILE A 148 6.49 -4.85 -8.55
CA ILE A 148 7.35 -5.95 -9.01
C ILE A 148 8.83 -5.65 -8.74
N ILE A 149 9.29 -4.41 -8.98
CA ILE A 149 10.67 -4.02 -8.72
C ILE A 149 11.00 -4.16 -7.22
N ARG A 150 10.15 -3.62 -6.33
CA ARG A 150 10.34 -3.74 -4.88
C ARG A 150 10.36 -5.19 -4.43
N LEU A 151 9.44 -6.00 -4.96
CA LEU A 151 9.37 -7.42 -4.66
C LEU A 151 10.65 -8.15 -5.08
N ASN A 152 11.16 -7.89 -6.29
CA ASN A 152 12.40 -8.49 -6.79
C ASN A 152 13.62 -8.08 -5.96
N ILE A 153 13.75 -6.80 -5.61
CA ILE A 153 14.84 -6.31 -4.74
C ILE A 153 14.81 -7.05 -3.40
N GLN A 154 13.62 -7.20 -2.81
CA GLN A 154 13.46 -7.91 -1.56
C GLN A 154 13.84 -9.38 -1.67
N ILE A 155 13.40 -10.08 -2.73
CA ILE A 155 13.74 -11.49 -2.98
C ILE A 155 15.26 -11.66 -3.12
N ASN A 156 15.90 -10.81 -3.92
CA ASN A 156 17.35 -10.89 -4.14
C ASN A 156 18.12 -10.67 -2.85
N HIS A 157 17.74 -9.65 -2.07
CA HIS A 157 18.39 -9.36 -0.80
C HIS A 157 18.19 -10.48 0.23
N LEU A 158 17.05 -11.18 0.21
CA LEU A 158 16.80 -12.33 1.07
C LEU A 158 17.63 -13.55 0.64
N SER A 159 17.69 -13.83 -0.67
CA SER A 159 18.48 -14.92 -1.25
C SER A 159 19.99 -14.79 -0.96
N GLU A 160 20.56 -13.59 -1.13
CA GLU A 160 21.99 -13.34 -0.88
C GLU A 160 22.41 -13.49 0.59
N LYS A 161 21.47 -13.31 1.53
CA LYS A 161 21.76 -13.42 2.97
C LYS A 161 21.63 -14.85 3.48
N ASP A 162 20.82 -15.70 2.86
CA ASP A 162 20.80 -17.14 3.16
C ASP A 162 22.14 -17.79 2.76
N THR A 163 22.70 -17.47 1.59
CA THR A 163 23.99 -18.04 1.13
C THR A 163 25.20 -17.64 1.99
N LYS A 164 25.11 -16.56 2.77
CA LYS A 164 26.20 -16.09 3.64
C LYS A 164 26.14 -16.65 5.07
N ASN A 165 25.03 -17.29 5.45
CA ASN A 165 24.84 -17.88 6.77
C ASN A 165 25.04 -19.42 6.77
N GLU A 166 25.27 -20.03 5.60
CA GLU A 166 25.79 -21.39 5.43
C GLU A 166 27.33 -21.41 5.41
#